data_AF-A0A7W7D366-F1
#
_entry.id   AF-A0A7W7D366-F1
#
_cell.length_a   1.000
_cell.length_b   1.000
_cell.length_c   1.000
_cell.angle_alpha   90.00
_cell.angle_beta   90.00
_cell.angle_gamma   90.00
#
_symmetry.space_group_name_H-M   'P 1'
#
loop_
_entity.id
_entity.type
_entity.pdbx_description
1 polymer ?
#
loop_
_entity_poly.entity_id
_entity_poly.type
_entity_poly.pdbx_seq_one_letter_code
_entity_poly.pdbx_strand_id
1 'polypeptide(L)'
;MKHLGYYVAGWDGPDEWELTGTSLLHNTPGRMLSVSGDRRHPGRAAVFAAFASPPLAYDRHDPSATRAILRDRFAGMGWLAPRLLNELDRAGGDFWFGQICRVDNPAWSRGRVALVGDAACGATIGGQGTGTALVAAYVLAGELAAAFGDHRAAFTAYEKRIGRFARGTQKGGDTTGRFLAPRTARGIRLRNYLNNRKWFLDLTFKIAADRSTGLTLPEYRPLAPGSAPTPS
;
A
#
# COMPACT_ATOMS: atom_id res chain seq x y z
N MET A 1 -2.92 -6.81 -13.56
CA MET A 1 -3.37 -6.04 -12.38
C MET A 1 -4.83 -6.36 -12.12
N LYS A 2 -5.20 -6.61 -10.86
CA LYS A 2 -6.54 -7.02 -10.44
C LYS A 2 -7.08 -6.04 -9.41
N HIS A 3 -8.24 -5.47 -9.67
CA HIS A 3 -8.96 -4.60 -8.74
C HIS A 3 -9.55 -5.44 -7.58
N LEU A 4 -9.42 -4.95 -6.34
CA LEU A 4 -9.85 -5.67 -5.13
C LEU A 4 -11.17 -5.15 -4.54
N GLY A 5 -11.89 -4.29 -5.25
CA GLY A 5 -13.25 -3.87 -4.88
C GLY A 5 -13.31 -2.63 -3.98
N TYR A 6 -12.21 -1.88 -3.89
CA TYR A 6 -12.06 -0.76 -2.98
C TYR A 6 -11.18 0.34 -3.56
N TYR A 7 -11.43 1.55 -3.10
CA TYR A 7 -10.62 2.73 -3.37
C TYR A 7 -10.20 3.36 -2.05
N VAL A 8 -9.10 4.08 -2.10
CA VAL A 8 -8.55 4.85 -1.00
C VAL A 8 -8.09 6.22 -1.48
N ALA A 9 -8.11 7.16 -0.55
CA ALA A 9 -7.55 8.47 -0.76
C ALA A 9 -6.95 8.98 0.54
N GLY A 10 -6.00 9.90 0.40
CA GLY A 10 -5.46 10.63 1.53
C GLY A 10 -5.21 12.08 1.16
N TRP A 11 -5.33 12.93 2.15
CA TRP A 11 -5.00 14.34 2.06
C TRP A 11 -4.72 14.88 3.46
N ASP A 12 -3.99 15.98 3.51
CA ASP A 12 -3.73 16.67 4.77
C ASP A 12 -4.71 17.83 4.97
N GLY A 13 -4.96 18.13 6.24
CA GLY A 13 -5.74 19.28 6.68
C GLY A 13 -5.23 19.82 8.02
N PRO A 14 -5.82 20.90 8.53
CA PRO A 14 -5.51 21.41 9.87
C PRO A 14 -5.93 20.40 10.95
N ASP A 15 -5.12 20.27 12.01
CA ASP A 15 -5.47 19.50 13.20
C ASP A 15 -6.35 20.32 14.14
N GLU A 16 -7.60 20.54 13.73
CA GLU A 16 -8.60 21.27 14.54
C GLU A 16 -9.05 20.50 15.80
N TRP A 17 -8.64 19.23 15.92
CA TRP A 17 -9.10 18.31 16.95
C TRP A 17 -7.99 17.90 17.93
N GLU A 18 -6.81 18.53 17.83
CA GLU A 18 -5.64 18.27 18.68
C GLU A 18 -5.30 16.76 18.78
N LEU A 19 -5.37 16.06 17.64
CA LEU A 19 -5.23 14.61 17.57
C LEU A 19 -3.76 14.16 17.54
N THR A 20 -2.83 14.99 17.99
CA THR A 20 -1.40 14.66 17.99
C THR A 20 -1.16 13.36 18.77
N GLY A 21 -0.78 12.30 18.05
CA GLY A 21 -0.56 10.97 18.62
C GLY A 21 -1.81 10.11 18.83
N THR A 22 -2.98 10.59 18.42
CA THR A 22 -4.27 9.86 18.43
C THR A 22 -4.87 9.83 17.03
N SER A 23 -5.89 9.01 16.80
CA SER A 23 -6.63 8.98 15.55
C SER A 23 -8.11 8.73 15.81
N LEU A 24 -8.96 9.44 15.08
CA LEU A 24 -10.38 9.17 15.05
C LEU A 24 -10.72 8.43 13.77
N LEU A 25 -11.62 7.44 13.87
CA LEU A 25 -12.03 6.61 12.76
C LEU A 25 -13.53 6.38 12.81
N HIS A 26 -14.20 6.65 11.69
CA HIS A 26 -15.63 6.45 11.53
C HIS A 26 -15.93 5.52 10.35
N ASN A 27 -16.81 4.55 10.57
CA ASN A 27 -17.27 3.63 9.54
C ASN A 27 -18.77 3.69 9.37
N THR A 28 -19.19 3.73 8.11
CA THR A 28 -20.53 3.30 7.69
C THR A 28 -20.37 2.10 6.75
N PRO A 29 -21.42 1.31 6.47
CA PRO A 29 -21.32 0.16 5.58
C PRO A 29 -20.62 0.51 4.25
N GLY A 30 -19.47 -0.12 4.01
CA GLY A 30 -18.66 0.05 2.80
C GLY A 30 -17.81 1.33 2.76
N ARG A 31 -17.75 2.12 3.83
CA ARG A 31 -17.02 3.40 3.87
C ARG A 31 -16.26 3.56 5.19
N MET A 32 -15.10 4.19 5.12
CA MET A 32 -14.26 4.52 6.25
C MET A 32 -13.66 5.90 6.03
N LEU A 33 -13.69 6.72 7.06
CA LEU A 33 -12.97 7.98 7.10
C LEU A 33 -12.23 8.05 8.44
N SER A 34 -10.95 8.39 8.40
CA SER A 34 -10.14 8.60 9.58
C SER A 34 -9.36 9.90 9.49
N VAL A 35 -9.12 10.51 10.65
CA VAL A 35 -8.27 11.68 10.81
C VAL A 35 -7.27 11.41 11.93
N SER A 36 -6.00 11.70 11.68
CA SER A 36 -4.88 11.39 12.55
C SER A 36 -3.97 12.60 12.67
N GLY A 37 -3.66 13.07 13.88
CA GLY A 37 -2.72 14.18 14.05
C GLY A 37 -1.30 13.77 13.65
N ASP A 38 -0.62 14.62 12.88
CA ASP A 38 0.75 14.40 12.46
C ASP A 38 1.71 14.66 13.63
N ARG A 39 2.41 13.60 14.06
CA ARG A 39 3.40 13.69 15.15
C ARG A 39 4.64 14.50 14.76
N ARG A 40 4.92 14.64 13.46
CA ARG A 40 6.08 15.37 12.94
C ARG A 40 5.79 16.86 12.77
N HIS A 41 4.53 17.21 12.51
CA HIS A 41 4.08 18.59 12.32
C HIS A 41 2.84 18.86 13.18
N PRO A 42 3.04 19.25 14.45
CA PRO A 42 1.93 19.64 15.32
C PRO A 42 1.04 20.69 14.65
N GLY A 43 -0.28 20.48 14.68
CA GLY A 43 -1.25 21.34 14.00
C GLY A 43 -1.64 20.87 12.58
N ARG A 44 -1.03 19.81 12.04
CA ARG A 44 -1.49 19.11 10.83
C ARG A 44 -2.14 17.79 11.16
N ALA A 45 -3.18 17.43 10.42
CA ALA A 45 -3.82 16.12 10.50
C ALA A 45 -3.86 15.46 9.11
N ALA A 46 -3.55 14.17 9.07
CA ALA A 46 -3.69 13.34 7.90
C ALA A 46 -5.09 12.72 7.87
N VAL A 47 -5.79 12.92 6.77
CA VAL A 47 -7.09 12.30 6.49
C VAL A 47 -6.88 11.11 5.60
N PHE A 48 -7.54 10.00 5.92
CA PHE A 48 -7.52 8.79 5.13
C PHE A 48 -8.94 8.28 4.91
N ALA A 49 -9.29 8.07 3.65
CA ALA A 49 -10.59 7.60 3.22
C ALA A 49 -10.45 6.23 2.55
N ALA A 50 -11.39 5.33 2.83
CA ALA A 50 -11.53 4.07 2.11
C ALA A 50 -13.00 3.80 1.79
N PHE A 51 -13.31 3.36 0.58
CA PHE A 51 -14.68 2.99 0.22
C PHE A 51 -14.74 1.80 -0.73
N ALA A 52 -15.80 1.02 -0.60
CA ALA A 52 -16.05 -0.16 -1.41
C ALA A 52 -16.75 0.25 -2.71
N SER A 53 -16.23 -0.18 -3.85
CA SER A 53 -16.80 0.13 -5.16
C SER A 53 -16.39 -0.92 -6.19
N PRO A 54 -17.20 -1.22 -7.22
CA PRO A 54 -16.68 -1.82 -8.44
C PRO A 54 -15.68 -0.84 -9.13
N PRO A 55 -14.93 -1.30 -10.15
CA PRO A 55 -14.09 -0.40 -10.93
C PRO A 55 -14.88 0.81 -11.45
N LEU A 56 -14.35 2.00 -11.23
CA LEU A 56 -14.91 3.27 -11.67
C LEU A 56 -14.21 3.72 -12.97
N ALA A 57 -14.97 4.31 -13.89
CA ALA A 57 -14.43 4.99 -15.05
C ALA A 57 -14.21 6.47 -14.69
N TYR A 58 -12.96 6.92 -14.71
CA TYR A 58 -12.57 8.31 -14.47
C TYR A 58 -11.20 8.55 -15.09
N ASP A 59 -10.89 9.81 -15.43
CA ASP A 59 -9.53 10.17 -15.79
C ASP A 59 -8.68 10.30 -14.51
N ARG A 60 -7.66 9.44 -14.39
CA ARG A 60 -6.74 9.45 -13.25
C ARG A 60 -5.86 10.69 -13.19
N HIS A 61 -5.74 11.42 -14.31
CA HIS A 61 -4.95 12.65 -14.41
C HIS A 61 -5.80 13.89 -14.17
N ASP A 62 -7.12 13.74 -13.91
CA ASP A 62 -8.00 14.81 -13.50
C ASP A 62 -8.29 14.74 -11.98
N PRO A 63 -7.62 15.59 -11.16
CA PRO A 63 -7.88 15.67 -9.74
C PRO A 63 -9.32 16.08 -9.42
N SER A 64 -9.98 16.83 -10.29
CA SER A 64 -11.36 17.27 -10.07
C SER A 64 -12.32 16.08 -10.10
N ALA A 65 -12.13 15.15 -11.05
CA ALA A 65 -12.94 13.93 -11.13
C ALA A 65 -12.80 13.06 -9.87
N THR A 66 -11.58 12.88 -9.36
CA THR A 66 -11.35 12.08 -8.15
C THR A 66 -11.91 12.74 -6.88
N ARG A 67 -11.82 14.07 -6.76
CA ARG A 67 -12.46 14.83 -5.66
C ARG A 67 -13.98 14.72 -5.72
N ALA A 68 -14.58 14.81 -6.91
CA ALA A 68 -16.02 14.64 -7.09
C ALA A 68 -16.49 13.23 -6.69
N ILE A 69 -15.73 12.19 -7.02
CA ILE A 69 -16.00 10.81 -6.57
C ILE A 69 -16.01 10.73 -5.05
N LEU A 70 -15.03 11.33 -4.36
CA LEU A 70 -15.00 11.31 -2.89
C LEU A 70 -16.20 12.03 -2.30
N ARG A 71 -16.60 13.18 -2.84
CA ARG A 71 -17.81 13.90 -2.39
C ARG A 71 -19.05 13.04 -2.51
N ASP A 72 -19.28 12.44 -3.67
CA ASP A 72 -20.42 11.55 -3.89
C ASP A 72 -20.43 10.37 -2.91
N ARG A 73 -19.29 9.68 -2.78
CA ARG A 73 -19.22 8.45 -1.97
C ARG A 73 -19.38 8.72 -0.47
N PHE A 74 -18.90 9.86 0.02
CA PHE A 74 -18.98 10.24 1.42
C PHE A 74 -20.16 11.17 1.75
N ALA A 75 -20.99 11.52 0.76
CA ALA A 75 -22.22 12.27 0.98
C ALA A 75 -23.15 11.55 1.98
N GLY A 76 -23.74 12.32 2.89
CA GLY A 76 -24.64 11.82 3.92
C GLY A 76 -24.01 10.92 4.98
N MET A 77 -22.67 10.77 5.01
CA MET A 77 -22.00 9.95 6.03
C MET A 77 -22.11 10.56 7.45
N GLY A 78 -22.35 11.87 7.56
CA GLY A 78 -22.39 12.57 8.85
C GLY A 78 -21.01 12.67 9.50
N TRP A 79 -20.97 12.72 10.84
CA TRP A 79 -19.72 12.85 11.62
C TRP A 79 -18.88 14.06 11.12
N LEU A 80 -17.56 13.92 11.01
CA LEU A 80 -16.66 14.93 10.49
C LEU A 80 -16.60 14.96 8.95
N ALA A 81 -17.30 14.06 8.24
CA ALA A 81 -17.17 13.92 6.80
C ALA A 81 -17.44 15.22 6.03
N PRO A 82 -18.50 16.01 6.32
CA PRO A 82 -18.72 17.29 5.62
C PRO A 82 -17.56 18.27 5.80
N ARG A 83 -16.96 18.34 7.00
CA ARG A 83 -15.82 19.23 7.27
C ARG A 83 -14.57 18.75 6.55
N LEU A 84 -14.24 17.46 6.65
CA LEU A 84 -13.07 16.86 6.03
C LEU A 84 -13.13 16.93 4.49
N LEU A 85 -14.32 16.82 3.89
CA LEU A 85 -14.54 16.99 2.44
C LEU A 85 -14.51 18.44 1.97
N ASN A 86 -14.71 19.42 2.86
CA ASN A 86 -14.48 20.83 2.54
C ASN A 86 -12.97 21.13 2.52
N GLU A 87 -12.22 20.59 3.47
CA GLU A 87 -10.75 20.70 3.46
C GLU A 87 -10.13 20.00 2.25
N LEU A 88 -10.80 18.99 1.68
CA LEU A 88 -10.38 18.38 0.43
C LEU A 88 -10.18 19.44 -0.66
N ASP A 89 -11.00 20.48 -0.83
CA ASP A 89 -10.76 21.49 -1.88
C ASP A 89 -9.50 22.32 -1.67
N ARG A 90 -9.07 22.44 -0.42
CA ARG A 90 -7.87 23.18 -0.03
C ARG A 90 -6.63 22.29 -0.01
N ALA A 91 -6.80 20.97 0.02
CA ALA A 91 -5.72 20.02 -0.08
C ALA A 91 -5.04 20.14 -1.45
N GLY A 92 -3.90 20.82 -1.46
CA GLY A 92 -3.06 21.06 -2.63
C GLY A 92 -2.35 19.78 -3.10
N GLY A 93 -1.02 19.82 -3.19
CA GLY A 93 -0.20 18.73 -3.74
C GLY A 93 -0.19 17.42 -2.93
N ASP A 94 -0.67 17.43 -1.69
CA ASP A 94 -0.65 16.27 -0.78
C ASP A 94 -1.85 15.33 -0.97
N PHE A 95 -2.78 15.68 -1.87
CA PHE A 95 -3.92 14.82 -2.21
C PHE A 95 -3.51 13.67 -3.12
N TRP A 96 -3.90 12.45 -2.74
CA TRP A 96 -3.76 11.27 -3.59
C TRP A 96 -5.03 10.41 -3.55
N PHE A 97 -5.29 9.73 -4.66
CA PHE A 97 -6.43 8.83 -4.84
C PHE A 97 -5.98 7.59 -5.59
N GLY A 98 -6.40 6.41 -5.13
CA GLY A 98 -5.98 5.15 -5.73
C GLY A 98 -6.97 4.03 -5.51
N GLN A 99 -6.95 3.07 -6.42
CA GLN A 99 -7.66 1.80 -6.25
C GLN A 99 -6.83 0.84 -5.40
N ILE A 100 -7.48 0.07 -4.53
CA ILE A 100 -6.85 -1.10 -3.92
C ILE A 100 -6.80 -2.19 -4.98
N CYS A 101 -5.59 -2.55 -5.39
CA CYS A 101 -5.34 -3.52 -6.44
C CYS A 101 -4.13 -4.38 -6.11
N ARG A 102 -3.96 -5.41 -6.94
CA ARG A 102 -2.87 -6.38 -6.86
C ARG A 102 -2.25 -6.58 -8.24
N VAL A 103 -0.94 -6.69 -8.33
CA VAL A 103 -0.21 -6.97 -9.57
C VAL A 103 0.36 -8.38 -9.51
N ASP A 104 -0.17 -9.28 -10.33
CA ASP A 104 0.33 -10.64 -10.46
C ASP A 104 0.98 -10.79 -11.84
N ASN A 105 2.30 -10.59 -11.93
CA ASN A 105 3.04 -10.79 -13.17
C ASN A 105 3.61 -12.22 -13.23
N PRO A 106 3.32 -13.01 -14.28
CA PRO A 106 3.80 -14.39 -14.38
C PRO A 106 5.31 -14.52 -14.59
N ALA A 107 5.95 -13.49 -15.13
CA ALA A 107 7.40 -13.43 -15.31
C ALA A 107 7.90 -12.03 -14.96
N TRP A 108 9.02 -11.94 -14.24
CA TRP A 108 9.53 -10.64 -13.75
C TRP A 108 10.59 -10.04 -14.64
N SER A 109 10.87 -10.65 -15.79
CA SER A 109 11.80 -10.11 -16.77
C SER A 109 11.44 -10.52 -18.18
N ARG A 110 11.88 -9.72 -19.15
CA ARG A 110 11.82 -10.02 -20.58
C ARG A 110 13.00 -9.36 -21.29
N GLY A 111 13.84 -10.17 -21.94
CA GLY A 111 15.06 -9.68 -22.56
C GLY A 111 15.95 -9.00 -21.51
N ARG A 112 16.30 -7.73 -21.73
CA ARG A 112 17.13 -6.92 -20.82
C ARG A 112 16.32 -6.08 -19.82
N VAL A 113 15.00 -6.27 -19.74
CA VAL A 113 14.11 -5.53 -18.85
C VAL A 113 13.70 -6.42 -17.69
N ALA A 114 13.85 -5.93 -16.46
CA ALA A 114 13.37 -6.57 -15.23
C ALA A 114 12.38 -5.66 -14.48
N LEU A 115 11.40 -6.27 -13.84
CA LEU A 115 10.41 -5.63 -12.98
C LEU A 115 10.85 -5.76 -11.54
N VAL A 116 10.70 -4.68 -10.77
CA VAL A 116 11.12 -4.62 -9.36
C VAL A 116 9.98 -4.08 -8.51
N GLY A 117 9.86 -4.60 -7.28
CA GLY A 117 8.87 -4.16 -6.31
C GLY A 117 7.43 -4.35 -6.81
N ASP A 118 6.62 -3.30 -6.68
CA ASP A 118 5.19 -3.38 -6.99
C ASP A 118 4.87 -3.66 -8.46
N ALA A 119 5.80 -3.33 -9.37
CA ALA A 119 5.67 -3.64 -10.80
C ALA A 119 5.71 -5.15 -11.09
N ALA A 120 6.43 -5.92 -10.28
CA ALA A 120 6.52 -7.36 -10.37
C ALA A 120 5.42 -8.06 -9.56
N CYS A 121 5.21 -7.62 -8.32
CA CYS A 121 4.36 -8.32 -7.34
C CYS A 121 3.82 -7.39 -6.23
N GLY A 122 3.11 -6.32 -6.60
CA GLY A 122 2.60 -5.31 -5.65
C GLY A 122 1.19 -5.54 -5.11
N ALA A 123 0.91 -4.96 -3.94
CA ALA A 123 -0.45 -4.78 -3.40
C ALA A 123 -0.58 -3.40 -2.74
N THR A 124 -1.60 -2.63 -3.13
CA THR A 124 -1.73 -1.19 -2.78
C THR A 124 -1.71 -0.92 -1.28
N ILE A 125 -2.34 -1.79 -0.48
CA ILE A 125 -2.41 -1.60 0.98
C ILE A 125 -2.06 -2.91 1.66
N GLY A 126 -0.76 -3.11 1.87
CA GLY A 126 -0.22 -4.16 2.72
C GLY A 126 0.78 -3.65 3.75
N GLY A 127 1.18 -2.37 3.68
CA GLY A 127 2.18 -1.78 4.57
C GLY A 127 3.61 -2.31 4.37
N GLN A 128 3.87 -3.06 3.29
CA GLN A 128 5.13 -3.79 3.10
C GLN A 128 5.78 -3.54 1.72
N GLY A 129 5.12 -2.79 0.81
CA GLY A 129 5.60 -2.57 -0.55
C GLY A 129 7.00 -1.94 -0.61
N THR A 130 7.26 -0.91 0.21
CA THR A 130 8.56 -0.23 0.29
C THR A 130 9.68 -1.17 0.74
N GLY A 131 9.45 -1.94 1.81
CA GLY A 131 10.44 -2.90 2.31
C GLY A 131 10.74 -3.99 1.28
N THR A 132 9.69 -4.54 0.64
CA THR A 132 9.84 -5.53 -0.43
C THR A 132 10.58 -4.95 -1.64
N ALA A 133 10.34 -3.70 -2.02
CA ALA A 133 11.02 -3.04 -3.12
C ALA A 133 12.52 -2.86 -2.85
N LEU A 134 12.90 -2.43 -1.64
CA LEU A 134 14.31 -2.29 -1.24
C LEU A 134 15.04 -3.64 -1.29
N VAL A 135 14.44 -4.67 -0.69
CA VAL A 135 14.99 -6.02 -0.70
C VAL A 135 15.10 -6.56 -2.13
N ALA A 136 14.08 -6.34 -2.96
CA ALA A 136 14.10 -6.75 -4.36
C ALA A 136 15.22 -6.06 -5.16
N ALA A 137 15.42 -4.75 -4.95
CA ALA A 137 16.49 -4.00 -5.61
C ALA A 137 17.88 -4.52 -5.18
N TYR A 138 18.08 -4.76 -3.89
CA TYR A 138 19.32 -5.34 -3.35
C TYR A 138 19.66 -6.69 -3.98
N VAL A 139 18.69 -7.61 -3.99
CA VAL A 139 18.86 -8.95 -4.57
C VAL A 139 19.13 -8.85 -6.07
N LEU A 140 18.37 -8.04 -6.82
CA LEU A 140 18.58 -7.90 -8.26
C LEU A 140 19.99 -7.40 -8.58
N ALA A 141 20.46 -6.35 -7.90
CA ALA A 141 21.79 -5.81 -8.09
C ALA A 141 22.88 -6.84 -7.76
N GLY A 142 22.70 -7.60 -6.69
CA GLY A 142 23.63 -8.64 -6.28
C GLY A 142 23.71 -9.83 -7.24
N GLU A 143 22.56 -10.33 -7.72
CA GLU A 143 22.55 -11.42 -8.71
C GLU A 143 23.17 -10.97 -10.04
N LEU A 144 22.97 -9.70 -10.45
CA LEU A 144 23.65 -9.13 -11.62
C LEU A 144 25.17 -9.07 -11.45
N ALA A 145 25.65 -8.67 -10.26
CA ALA A 145 27.07 -8.65 -9.93
C ALA A 145 27.67 -10.06 -9.91
N ALA A 146 26.98 -11.02 -9.29
CA ALA A 146 27.43 -12.41 -9.19
C ALA A 146 27.45 -13.14 -10.55
N ALA A 147 26.58 -12.74 -11.47
CA ALA A 147 26.51 -13.30 -12.82
C ALA A 147 27.47 -12.63 -13.82
N PHE A 148 28.34 -11.72 -13.37
CA PHE A 148 29.30 -10.99 -14.22
C PHE A 148 28.66 -10.35 -15.48
N GLY A 149 27.44 -9.84 -15.34
CA GLY A 149 26.70 -9.21 -16.45
C GLY A 149 25.81 -10.14 -17.28
N ASP A 150 25.77 -11.45 -17.00
CA ASP A 150 24.75 -12.34 -17.57
C ASP A 150 23.38 -12.08 -16.92
N HIS A 151 22.66 -11.12 -17.51
CA HIS A 151 21.33 -10.72 -17.09
C HIS A 151 20.30 -11.88 -17.12
N ARG A 152 20.47 -12.90 -17.98
CA ARG A 152 19.51 -14.01 -18.04
C ARG A 152 19.60 -14.88 -16.80
N ALA A 153 20.83 -15.24 -16.41
CA ALA A 153 21.09 -15.97 -15.19
C ALA A 153 20.67 -15.15 -13.96
N ALA A 154 21.05 -13.87 -13.92
CA ALA A 154 20.73 -12.97 -12.81
C ALA A 154 19.22 -12.78 -12.60
N PHE A 155 18.45 -12.53 -13.66
CA PHE A 155 17.00 -12.33 -13.54
C PHE A 155 16.27 -13.59 -13.07
N THR A 156 16.72 -14.76 -13.54
CA THR A 156 16.17 -16.05 -13.10
C THR A 156 16.45 -16.29 -11.61
N ALA A 157 17.69 -16.03 -11.16
CA ALA A 157 18.08 -16.18 -9.77
C ALA A 157 17.33 -15.19 -8.86
N TYR A 158 17.21 -13.93 -9.30
CA TYR A 158 16.42 -12.89 -8.65
C TYR A 158 14.98 -13.38 -8.42
N GLU A 159 14.25 -13.71 -9.49
CA GLU A 159 12.85 -14.11 -9.39
C GLU A 159 12.66 -15.33 -8.48
N LYS A 160 13.53 -16.33 -8.57
CA LYS A 160 13.49 -17.52 -7.72
C LYS A 160 13.66 -17.19 -6.23
N ARG A 161 14.55 -16.26 -5.89
CA ARG A 161 14.91 -15.92 -4.51
C ARG A 161 13.85 -15.04 -3.85
N ILE A 162 13.40 -13.98 -4.51
CA ILE A 162 12.44 -13.02 -3.94
C ILE A 162 10.98 -13.43 -4.18
N GLY A 163 10.70 -14.26 -5.19
CA GLY A 163 9.34 -14.61 -5.61
C GLY A 163 8.43 -15.12 -4.50
N ARG A 164 8.93 -16.03 -3.64
CA ARG A 164 8.14 -16.57 -2.52
C ARG A 164 7.83 -15.50 -1.46
N PHE A 165 8.84 -14.70 -1.11
CA PHE A 165 8.72 -13.63 -0.13
C PHE A 165 7.71 -12.58 -0.60
N ALA A 166 7.90 -12.01 -1.79
CA ALA A 166 7.03 -10.97 -2.32
C ALA A 166 5.57 -11.44 -2.45
N ARG A 167 5.34 -12.65 -2.97
CA ARG A 167 3.98 -13.23 -3.07
C ARG A 167 3.36 -13.48 -1.70
N GLY A 168 4.15 -13.84 -0.70
CA GLY A 168 3.69 -14.01 0.69
C GLY A 168 3.21 -12.69 1.29
N THR A 169 4.00 -11.63 1.13
CA THR A 169 3.69 -10.27 1.54
C THR A 169 2.42 -9.73 0.85
N GLN A 170 2.29 -9.98 -0.45
CA GLN A 170 1.17 -9.52 -1.27
C GLN A 170 -0.20 -10.08 -0.83
N LYS A 171 -0.26 -11.35 -0.36
CA LYS A 171 -1.51 -12.00 0.06
C LYS A 171 -2.28 -11.24 1.15
N GLY A 172 -1.61 -10.43 1.96
CA GLY A 172 -2.28 -9.59 2.96
C GLY A 172 -3.24 -8.57 2.33
N GLY A 173 -2.88 -8.04 1.15
CA GLY A 173 -3.63 -6.98 0.46
C GLY A 173 -5.06 -7.36 0.08
N ASP A 174 -5.35 -8.65 -0.15
CA ASP A 174 -6.67 -9.15 -0.56
C ASP A 174 -7.76 -8.96 0.51
N THR A 175 -7.34 -8.80 1.78
CA THR A 175 -8.23 -8.63 2.93
C THR A 175 -8.33 -7.18 3.42
N THR A 176 -7.38 -6.32 3.03
CA THR A 176 -7.22 -4.99 3.62
C THR A 176 -8.45 -4.09 3.41
N GLY A 177 -8.98 -4.04 2.19
CA GLY A 177 -10.18 -3.22 1.92
C GLY A 177 -11.38 -3.62 2.77
N ARG A 178 -11.58 -4.95 2.98
CA ARG A 178 -12.68 -5.47 3.82
C ARG A 178 -12.50 -5.16 5.29
N PHE A 179 -11.26 -5.09 5.75
CA PHE A 179 -10.94 -4.68 7.12
C PHE A 179 -11.15 -3.19 7.33
N LEU A 180 -10.69 -2.34 6.40
CA LEU A 180 -10.83 -0.88 6.46
C LEU A 180 -12.30 -0.46 6.36
N ALA A 181 -13.00 -0.92 5.33
CA ALA A 181 -14.38 -0.54 5.03
C ALA A 181 -15.29 -1.78 4.86
N PRO A 182 -15.68 -2.48 5.95
CA PRO A 182 -16.61 -3.59 5.87
C PRO A 182 -17.95 -3.16 5.26
N ARG A 183 -18.50 -3.95 4.33
CA ARG A 183 -19.73 -3.60 3.57
C ARG A 183 -21.03 -3.67 4.39
N THR A 184 -20.98 -4.12 5.64
CA THR A 184 -22.18 -4.32 6.47
C THR A 184 -21.99 -3.79 7.90
N ALA A 185 -23.08 -3.32 8.51
CA ALA A 185 -23.06 -2.84 9.90
C ALA A 185 -22.69 -3.94 10.90
N ARG A 186 -23.14 -5.19 10.67
CA ARG A 186 -22.75 -6.35 11.48
C ARG A 186 -21.25 -6.63 11.36
N GLY A 187 -20.69 -6.50 10.16
CA GLY A 187 -19.25 -6.66 9.92
C GLY A 187 -18.41 -5.61 10.66
N ILE A 188 -18.86 -4.35 10.67
CA ILE A 188 -18.22 -3.28 11.45
C ILE A 188 -18.23 -3.61 12.94
N ARG A 189 -19.38 -4.01 13.48
CA ARG A 189 -19.51 -4.39 14.91
C ARG A 189 -18.60 -5.57 15.27
N LEU A 190 -18.58 -6.62 14.43
CA LEU A 190 -17.72 -7.78 14.65
C LEU A 190 -16.24 -7.41 14.62
N ARG A 191 -15.80 -6.64 13.61
CA ARG A 191 -14.41 -6.17 13.52
C ARG A 191 -14.01 -5.36 14.75
N ASN A 192 -14.85 -4.41 15.17
CA ASN A 192 -14.57 -3.59 16.35
C ASN A 192 -14.54 -4.42 17.63
N TYR A 193 -15.46 -5.38 17.78
CA TYR A 193 -15.45 -6.31 18.90
C TYR A 193 -14.16 -7.12 18.96
N LEU A 194 -13.71 -7.67 17.82
CA LEU A 194 -12.47 -8.44 17.73
C LEU A 194 -11.24 -7.59 17.99
N ASN A 195 -11.17 -6.37 17.44
CA ASN A 195 -10.05 -5.45 17.66
C ASN A 195 -9.90 -5.03 19.13
N ASN A 196 -10.98 -5.08 19.92
CA ASN A 196 -10.93 -4.83 21.36
C ASN A 196 -10.45 -6.05 22.17
N ARG A 197 -10.11 -7.17 21.52
CA ARG A 197 -9.57 -8.37 22.17
C ARG A 197 -8.07 -8.46 21.95
N LYS A 198 -7.30 -8.46 23.05
CA LYS A 198 -5.84 -8.56 23.03
C LYS A 198 -5.33 -9.76 22.21
N TRP A 199 -5.91 -10.94 22.37
CA TRP A 199 -5.50 -12.14 21.63
C TRP A 199 -5.63 -11.98 20.11
N PHE A 200 -6.63 -11.23 19.65
CA PHE A 200 -6.87 -11.00 18.23
C PHE A 200 -5.86 -10.01 17.67
N LEU A 201 -5.56 -8.93 18.42
CA LEU A 201 -4.48 -8.02 18.07
C LEU A 201 -3.14 -8.73 18.01
N ASP A 202 -2.80 -9.53 19.03
CA ASP A 202 -1.56 -10.31 19.09
C ASP A 202 -1.46 -11.26 17.89
N LEU A 203 -2.56 -11.90 17.48
CA LEU A 203 -2.63 -12.71 16.26
C LEU A 203 -2.37 -11.89 15.00
N THR A 204 -3.00 -10.73 14.85
CA THR A 204 -2.79 -9.87 13.66
C THR A 204 -1.37 -9.35 13.57
N PHE A 205 -0.75 -8.98 14.70
CA PHE A 205 0.65 -8.59 14.76
C PHE A 205 1.58 -9.75 14.41
N LYS A 206 1.30 -10.95 14.92
CA LYS A 206 2.06 -12.15 14.56
C LYS A 206 1.98 -12.44 13.06
N ILE A 207 0.79 -12.40 12.47
CA ILE A 207 0.61 -12.59 11.02
C ILE A 207 1.35 -11.52 10.23
N ALA A 208 1.35 -10.26 10.69
CA ALA A 208 2.10 -9.19 10.06
C ALA A 208 3.62 -9.45 10.14
N ALA A 209 4.13 -9.82 11.32
CA ALA A 209 5.54 -10.13 11.54
C ALA A 209 6.01 -11.32 10.69
N ASP A 210 5.26 -12.43 10.66
CA ASP A 210 5.59 -13.62 9.88
C ASP A 210 5.66 -13.33 8.37
N ARG A 211 4.89 -12.34 7.88
CA ARG A 211 4.93 -11.88 6.48
C ARG A 211 6.16 -11.02 6.16
N SER A 212 6.80 -10.44 7.17
CA SER A 212 7.97 -9.56 7.01
C SER A 212 9.30 -10.28 7.21
N THR A 213 9.36 -11.41 7.93
CA THR A 213 10.62 -12.04 8.39
C THR A 213 11.09 -13.24 7.55
N GLY A 214 10.44 -13.52 6.41
CA GLY A 214 10.66 -14.76 5.66
C GLY A 214 11.83 -14.81 4.67
N LEU A 215 12.75 -13.83 4.67
CA LEU A 215 13.85 -13.78 3.70
C LEU A 215 15.21 -13.59 4.37
N THR A 216 16.08 -14.59 4.24
CA THR A 216 17.52 -14.45 4.51
C THR A 216 18.17 -13.76 3.31
N LEU A 217 18.77 -12.60 3.54
CA LEU A 217 19.48 -11.86 2.51
C LEU A 217 20.83 -12.52 2.22
N PRO A 218 21.15 -12.83 0.96
CA PRO A 218 22.49 -13.27 0.59
C PRO A 218 23.49 -12.13 0.75
N GLU A 219 24.71 -12.47 1.14
CA GLU A 219 25.83 -11.52 1.11
C GLU A 219 26.43 -11.51 -0.30
N TYR A 220 26.35 -10.37 -0.96
CA TYR A 220 27.01 -10.15 -2.24
C TYR A 220 28.37 -9.49 -2.03
N ARG A 221 29.39 -9.98 -2.72
CA ARG A 221 30.72 -9.37 -2.70
C ARG A 221 30.66 -8.00 -3.40
N PRO A 222 31.26 -6.94 -2.83
CA PRO A 222 31.36 -5.65 -3.51
C PRO A 222 32.08 -5.81 -4.85
N LEU A 223 31.52 -5.23 -5.92
CA LEU A 223 32.22 -5.12 -7.19
C LEU A 223 33.48 -4.26 -6.98
N ALA A 224 34.64 -4.77 -7.42
CA ALA A 224 35.86 -3.98 -7.41
C ALA A 224 35.68 -2.74 -8.31
N PRO A 225 36.10 -1.54 -7.87
CA PRO A 225 35.99 -0.35 -8.71
C PRO A 225 36.75 -0.57 -10.02
N GLY A 226 36.04 -0.53 -11.16
CA GLY A 226 36.60 -0.69 -12.51
C GLY A 226 36.16 -1.94 -13.30
N SER A 227 35.32 -2.81 -12.73
CA SER A 227 34.88 -4.08 -13.37
C SER A 227 33.62 -3.98 -14.25
N ALA A 228 33.29 -2.79 -14.77
CA ALA A 228 32.12 -2.64 -15.65
C ALA A 228 32.32 -3.46 -16.94
N PRO A 229 31.41 -4.40 -17.28
CA PRO A 229 31.51 -5.15 -18.51
C PRO A 229 31.31 -4.21 -19.71
N THR A 230 32.18 -4.37 -20.71
CA THR A 230 32.10 -3.62 -21.97
C THR A 230 30.81 -4.02 -22.71
N PRO A 231 29.98 -3.07 -23.16
CA PRO A 231 28.74 -3.40 -23.85
C PRO A 231 29.05 -4.11 -25.17
N SER A 232 28.43 -5.27 -25.38
CA SER A 232 28.35 -5.98 -26.68
C SER A 232 27.00 -5.71 -27.34
#